data_AF-A0A0S2M5T9-F1
#
_entry.id   AF-A0A0S2M5T9-F1
#
_cell.length_a   1.000
_cell.length_b   1.000
_cell.length_c   1.000
_cell.angle_alpha   90.00
_cell.angle_beta   90.00
_cell.angle_gamma   90.00
#
_symmetry.space_group_name_H-M   'P 1'
#
loop_
_entity.id
_entity.type
_entity.pdbx_description
1 polymer ?
#
loop_
_entity_poly.entity_id
_entity_poly.type
_entity_poly.pdbx_seq_one_letter_code
_entity_poly.pdbx_strand_id
1 'polypeptide(L)'
;MTMLPTARPRVAHILPYIQHFTASTSTSSTASDPPRRRRSNRNDTPATGVDLVAPPDPLSNIRPILYASKPPTRPSANSPYSASEFPSSSGDAKLDNMELEWRLRRERVDLTNHRFWAANNIAFNAQLDHRLSLLPPASDPPSPEDIRRKEDCLTQFYADWQMANQERQIRWVKEWWREIWEGLRIQARLYVMRALRR
;
A
#
# COMPACT_ATOMS: atom_id res chain seq x y z
N MET A 1 -41.30 -17.84 -30.74
CA MET A 1 -40.54 -18.55 -29.70
C MET A 1 -39.15 -18.82 -30.24
N THR A 2 -38.18 -17.93 -29.99
CA THR A 2 -36.72 -18.16 -30.12
C THR A 2 -35.97 -16.91 -29.67
N MET A 3 -35.39 -16.98 -28.47
CA MET A 3 -34.49 -15.97 -27.88
C MET A 3 -33.07 -16.22 -28.39
N LEU A 4 -32.37 -15.18 -28.84
CA LEU A 4 -30.92 -15.20 -29.10
C LEU A 4 -30.17 -14.74 -27.84
N PRO A 5 -29.12 -15.46 -27.39
CA PRO A 5 -28.32 -15.05 -26.25
C PRO A 5 -27.11 -14.22 -26.70
N THR A 6 -27.03 -12.96 -26.28
CA THR A 6 -25.84 -12.12 -26.50
C THR A 6 -24.95 -12.11 -25.27
N ALA A 7 -23.68 -12.38 -25.52
CA ALA A 7 -22.63 -12.80 -24.62
C ALA A 7 -22.26 -11.79 -23.52
N ARG A 8 -21.90 -12.31 -22.34
CA ARG A 8 -21.27 -11.57 -21.25
C ARG A 8 -19.81 -11.26 -21.59
N PRO A 9 -19.29 -10.04 -21.35
CA PRO A 9 -17.88 -9.77 -21.51
C PRO A 9 -17.06 -10.51 -20.44
N ARG A 10 -16.02 -11.18 -20.93
CA ARG A 10 -15.04 -11.97 -20.18
C ARG A 10 -14.17 -11.02 -19.37
N VAL A 11 -14.24 -11.10 -18.04
CA VAL A 11 -13.38 -10.34 -17.12
C VAL A 11 -11.94 -10.76 -17.37
N ALA A 12 -11.12 -9.84 -17.87
CA ALA A 12 -9.69 -10.06 -18.04
C ALA A 12 -9.04 -10.21 -16.65
N HIS A 13 -8.33 -11.32 -16.47
CA HIS A 13 -7.53 -11.59 -15.29
C HIS A 13 -6.41 -10.55 -15.17
N ILE A 14 -6.50 -9.67 -14.18
CA ILE A 14 -5.39 -8.80 -13.77
C ILE A 14 -4.37 -9.70 -13.06
N LEU A 15 -3.19 -9.84 -13.68
CA LEU A 15 -2.06 -10.59 -13.17
C LEU A 15 -1.63 -10.04 -11.79
N PRO A 16 -1.27 -10.90 -10.81
CA PRO A 16 -0.63 -10.43 -9.60
C PRO A 16 0.83 -10.10 -9.92
N TYR A 17 1.17 -8.81 -9.98
CA TYR A 17 2.56 -8.38 -9.95
C TYR A 17 3.07 -8.55 -8.51
N ILE A 18 3.62 -9.73 -8.24
CA ILE A 18 4.41 -10.00 -7.05
C ILE A 18 5.83 -9.49 -7.36
N GLN A 19 6.17 -8.31 -6.84
CA GLN A 19 7.56 -7.88 -6.80
C GLN A 19 8.16 -8.34 -5.46
N HIS A 20 8.86 -9.46 -5.53
CA HIS A 20 9.78 -9.90 -4.49
C HIS A 20 10.92 -8.87 -4.37
N PHE A 21 11.13 -8.32 -3.18
CA PHE A 21 12.38 -7.63 -2.85
C PHE A 21 13.49 -8.70 -2.72
N THR A 22 14.34 -8.82 -3.72
CA THR A 22 15.65 -9.49 -3.61
C THR A 22 16.74 -8.44 -3.65
N ALA A 23 17.59 -8.46 -2.63
CA ALA A 23 18.77 -7.61 -2.55
C ALA A 23 19.91 -8.17 -3.41
N SER A 24 20.76 -7.25 -3.89
CA SER A 24 22.08 -7.43 -4.50
C SER A 24 22.09 -7.78 -5.99
N THR A 25 22.80 -7.05 -6.86
CA THR A 25 24.26 -7.17 -7.00
C THR A 25 24.87 -5.90 -7.62
N SER A 26 26.00 -5.49 -7.06
CA SER A 26 26.84 -4.36 -7.43
C SER A 26 27.50 -4.51 -8.81
N THR A 27 27.36 -3.50 -9.66
CA THR A 27 28.22 -3.26 -10.82
C THR A 27 29.49 -2.55 -10.37
N SER A 28 30.63 -3.19 -10.58
CA SER A 28 31.96 -2.61 -10.43
C SER A 28 32.28 -1.69 -11.61
N SER A 29 32.41 -0.38 -11.36
CA SER A 29 33.10 0.53 -12.27
C SER A 29 34.11 1.36 -11.48
N THR A 30 35.34 1.34 -11.99
CA THR A 30 36.53 1.98 -11.44
C THR A 30 36.50 3.49 -11.67
N ALA A 31 36.42 4.29 -10.61
CA ALA A 31 36.80 5.71 -10.64
C ALA A 31 37.09 6.25 -9.22
N SER A 32 38.30 6.80 -9.08
CA SER A 32 38.92 7.62 -8.01
C SER A 32 38.10 8.00 -6.76
N ASP A 33 38.64 7.60 -5.60
CA ASP A 33 38.20 7.87 -4.22
C ASP A 33 38.32 9.36 -3.81
N PRO A 34 37.26 10.02 -3.31
CA PRO A 34 37.35 11.13 -2.38
C PRO A 34 37.29 10.66 -0.91
N PRO A 35 37.81 11.42 0.07
CA PRO A 35 38.06 10.93 1.41
C PRO A 35 36.77 10.45 2.10
N ARG A 36 36.82 9.18 2.47
CA ARG A 36 35.85 8.38 3.22
C ARG A 36 35.27 9.15 4.41
N ARG A 37 34.15 9.85 4.19
CA ARG A 37 33.25 10.29 5.27
C ARG A 37 32.89 9.03 6.06
N ARG A 38 33.29 9.01 7.34
CA ARG A 38 32.85 8.03 8.35
C ARG A 38 31.34 7.83 8.18
N ARG A 39 30.94 6.72 7.54
CA ARG A 39 29.59 6.18 7.69
C ARG A 39 29.46 5.94 9.18
N SER A 40 28.66 6.76 9.84
CA SER A 40 28.17 6.42 11.16
C SER A 40 27.51 5.06 10.99
N ASN A 41 28.08 4.04 11.65
CA ASN A 41 27.41 2.78 11.89
C ASN A 41 26.17 3.12 12.70
N ARG A 42 25.11 3.52 12.00
CA ARG A 42 23.77 3.58 12.55
C ARG A 42 23.40 2.11 12.69
N ASN A 43 23.42 1.64 13.94
CA ASN A 43 23.05 0.28 14.27
C ASN A 43 21.70 -0.04 13.60
N ASP A 44 21.72 -0.83 12.52
CA ASP A 44 20.54 -1.34 11.81
C ASP A 44 19.86 -2.47 12.59
N THR A 45 20.14 -2.60 13.89
CA THR A 45 19.30 -3.36 14.81
C THR A 45 18.01 -2.57 15.01
N PRO A 46 16.84 -3.05 14.56
CA PRO A 46 15.58 -2.36 14.83
C PRO A 46 15.45 -2.20 16.34
N ALA A 47 15.32 -0.96 16.81
CA ALA A 47 14.98 -0.67 18.18
C ALA A 47 13.66 -1.41 18.46
N THR A 48 13.74 -2.45 19.28
CA THR A 48 12.64 -3.39 19.51
C THR A 48 11.43 -2.62 20.05
N GLY A 49 10.41 -2.45 19.21
CA GLY A 49 9.13 -1.84 19.60
C GLY A 49 8.75 -0.52 18.91
N VAL A 50 9.57 0.04 18.01
CA VAL A 50 9.21 1.28 17.28
C VAL A 50 8.92 0.99 15.81
N ASP A 51 7.68 1.24 15.38
CA ASP A 51 7.29 1.14 13.97
C ASP A 51 8.06 2.19 13.14
N LEU A 52 8.71 1.76 12.06
CA LEU A 52 9.46 2.65 11.16
C LEU A 52 8.56 3.10 10.01
N VAL A 53 8.92 4.20 9.34
CA VAL A 53 8.18 4.72 8.18
C VAL A 53 9.13 4.82 7.01
N ALA A 54 8.78 4.17 5.91
CA ALA A 54 9.56 4.18 4.68
C ALA A 54 9.37 5.49 3.89
N PRO A 55 10.23 5.77 2.89
CA PRO A 55 10.02 6.86 1.93
C PRO A 55 8.65 6.77 1.23
N PRO A 56 8.15 7.89 0.67
CA PRO A 56 6.90 7.87 -0.09
C PRO A 56 7.02 6.93 -1.30
N ASP A 57 6.01 6.09 -1.48
CA ASP A 57 5.95 5.17 -2.61
C ASP A 57 5.64 5.92 -3.92
N PRO A 58 6.32 5.60 -5.04
CA PRO A 58 6.18 6.33 -6.30
C PRO A 58 4.81 6.23 -6.97
N LEU A 59 3.98 5.23 -6.62
CA LEU A 59 2.66 5.04 -7.23
C LEU A 59 1.57 5.66 -6.37
N SER A 60 1.53 5.32 -5.09
CA SER A 60 0.49 5.75 -4.15
C SER A 60 0.77 7.10 -3.49
N ASN A 61 2.02 7.58 -3.48
CA ASN A 61 2.49 8.74 -2.70
C ASN A 61 2.32 8.61 -1.17
N ILE A 62 1.93 7.43 -0.68
CA ILE A 62 1.77 7.14 0.75
C ILE A 62 3.09 6.62 1.31
N ARG A 63 3.36 6.90 2.58
CA ARG A 63 4.53 6.38 3.29
C ARG A 63 4.19 5.05 3.98
N PRO A 64 4.76 3.91 3.53
CA PRO A 64 4.50 2.62 4.16
C PRO A 64 5.03 2.56 5.60
N ILE A 65 4.27 1.96 6.49
CA ILE A 65 4.71 1.67 7.86
C ILE A 65 5.39 0.30 7.88
N LEU A 66 6.63 0.28 8.37
CA LEU A 66 7.43 -0.92 8.61
C LEU A 66 7.25 -1.32 10.07
N TYR A 67 6.32 -2.23 10.29
CA TYR A 67 6.02 -2.74 11.61
C TYR A 67 7.22 -3.48 12.21
N ALA A 68 7.74 -2.96 13.32
CA ALA A 68 8.90 -3.54 14.01
C ALA A 68 8.51 -4.73 14.89
N SER A 69 7.22 -4.86 15.20
CA SER A 69 6.64 -5.90 16.03
C SER A 69 6.28 -7.18 15.27
N LYS A 70 7.01 -7.49 14.17
CA LYS A 70 6.93 -8.82 13.58
C LYS A 70 7.37 -9.81 14.65
N PRO A 71 6.49 -10.68 15.18
CA PRO A 71 6.96 -11.79 16.00
C PRO A 71 8.02 -12.50 15.16
N PRO A 72 9.14 -12.95 15.75
CA PRO A 72 10.12 -13.73 15.00
C PRO A 72 9.37 -14.88 14.34
N THR A 73 9.16 -14.77 13.03
CA THR A 73 8.55 -15.83 12.25
C THR A 73 9.50 -17.00 12.31
N ARG A 74 9.28 -17.89 13.26
CA ARG A 74 9.70 -19.28 13.13
C ARG A 74 8.48 -20.08 12.67
N PRO A 75 8.27 -20.15 11.35
CA PRO A 75 7.75 -21.38 10.79
C PRO A 75 8.68 -21.80 9.66
N SER A 76 9.59 -22.74 9.93
CA SER A 76 10.06 -23.57 8.84
C SER A 76 8.83 -24.28 8.28
N ALA A 77 8.48 -24.04 7.01
CA ALA A 77 7.40 -24.76 6.34
C ALA A 77 7.63 -26.30 6.32
N ASN A 78 8.85 -26.74 6.67
CA ASN A 78 9.24 -28.13 6.89
C ASN A 78 9.26 -28.56 8.38
N SER A 79 8.61 -27.82 9.30
CA SER A 79 8.51 -28.26 10.69
C SER A 79 7.56 -29.46 10.76
N PRO A 80 8.01 -30.64 11.24
CA PRO A 80 7.13 -31.79 11.46
C PRO A 80 6.13 -31.58 12.62
N TYR A 81 6.24 -30.48 13.35
CA TYR A 81 5.39 -30.14 14.49
C TYR A 81 4.35 -29.08 14.15
N SER A 82 3.12 -29.29 14.62
CA SER A 82 2.04 -28.32 14.50
C SER A 82 2.26 -27.13 15.44
N ALA A 83 1.86 -25.92 15.03
CA ALA A 83 1.91 -24.73 15.89
C ALA A 83 1.07 -24.88 17.18
N SER A 84 0.17 -25.87 17.23
CA SER A 84 -0.59 -26.24 18.44
C SER A 84 0.22 -26.97 19.51
N GLU A 85 1.40 -27.51 19.18
CA GLU A 85 2.23 -28.30 20.11
C GLU A 85 3.16 -27.46 20.97
N PHE A 86 3.30 -26.17 20.66
CA PHE A 86 4.07 -25.21 21.44
C PHE A 86 3.10 -24.25 22.15
N PRO A 87 2.52 -24.61 23.31
CA PRO A 87 1.73 -23.69 24.08
C PRO A 87 2.54 -22.42 24.35
N SER A 88 1.95 -21.25 24.09
CA SER A 88 2.55 -19.97 24.44
C SER A 88 3.02 -20.05 25.89
N SER A 89 4.29 -19.74 26.17
CA SER A 89 4.86 -19.87 27.52
C SER A 89 4.15 -18.95 28.55
N SER A 90 3.31 -18.03 28.08
CA SER A 90 2.33 -17.24 28.80
C SER A 90 1.00 -18.02 28.92
N GLY A 91 0.45 -18.14 30.13
CA GLY A 91 -0.86 -18.77 30.40
C GLY A 91 -2.08 -18.06 29.80
N ASP A 92 -1.91 -17.36 28.68
CA ASP A 92 -2.82 -16.36 28.17
C ASP A 92 -2.89 -16.33 26.64
N ALA A 93 -2.90 -17.53 26.03
CA ALA A 93 -2.98 -17.74 24.59
C ALA A 93 -4.13 -16.94 23.92
N LYS A 94 -5.21 -16.65 24.65
CA LYS A 94 -6.31 -15.81 24.17
C LYS A 94 -5.92 -14.35 23.94
N LEU A 95 -5.13 -13.75 24.83
CA LEU A 95 -4.60 -12.39 24.60
C LEU A 95 -3.62 -12.36 23.45
N ASP A 96 -2.70 -13.32 23.43
CA ASP A 96 -1.65 -13.36 22.42
C ASP A 96 -2.25 -13.52 21.02
N ASN A 97 -3.27 -14.38 20.88
CA ASN A 97 -4.04 -14.52 19.64
C ASN A 97 -4.77 -13.24 19.25
N MET A 98 -5.41 -12.55 20.19
CA MET A 98 -6.17 -11.34 19.90
C MET A 98 -5.26 -10.15 19.58
N GLU A 99 -4.07 -10.11 20.16
CA GLU A 99 -3.03 -9.14 19.83
C GLU A 99 -2.44 -9.39 18.45
N LEU A 100 -2.19 -10.65 18.11
CA LEU A 100 -1.78 -11.04 16.77
C LEU A 100 -2.83 -10.66 15.73
N GLU A 101 -4.11 -10.96 16.00
CA GLU A 101 -5.23 -10.59 15.13
C GLU A 101 -5.28 -9.07 14.89
N TRP A 102 -5.20 -8.28 15.96
CA TRP A 102 -5.18 -6.82 15.86
C TRP A 102 -4.01 -6.32 15.00
N ARG A 103 -2.80 -6.86 15.18
CA ARG A 103 -1.61 -6.48 14.40
C ARG A 103 -1.76 -6.80 12.92
N LEU A 104 -2.15 -8.04 12.60
CA LEU A 104 -2.36 -8.48 11.22
C LEU A 104 -3.46 -7.66 10.54
N ARG A 105 -4.50 -7.31 11.29
CA ARG A 105 -5.56 -6.45 10.78
C ARG A 105 -5.05 -5.06 10.43
N ARG A 106 -4.29 -4.43 11.34
CA ARG A 106 -3.69 -3.11 11.11
C ARG A 106 -2.82 -3.10 9.84
N GLU A 107 -1.94 -4.11 9.70
CA GLU A 107 -1.11 -4.30 8.50
C GLU A 107 -1.95 -4.44 7.23
N ARG A 108 -3.04 -5.21 7.29
CA ARG A 108 -3.94 -5.40 6.16
C ARG A 108 -4.60 -4.10 5.74
N VAL A 109 -5.07 -3.29 6.70
CA VAL A 109 -5.75 -2.01 6.41
C VAL A 109 -4.81 -1.01 5.74
N ASP A 110 -3.56 -0.95 6.19
CA ASP A 110 -2.58 -0.08 5.54
C ASP A 110 -2.25 -0.54 4.13
N LEU A 111 -2.13 -1.86 3.93
CA LEU A 111 -1.86 -2.43 2.62
C LEU A 111 -3.03 -2.20 1.65
N THR A 112 -4.28 -2.34 2.11
CA THR A 112 -5.44 -2.05 1.26
C THR A 112 -5.54 -0.58 0.92
N ASN A 113 -5.26 0.32 1.88
CA ASN A 113 -5.20 1.76 1.64
C ASN A 113 -4.13 2.12 0.60
N HIS A 114 -2.93 1.58 0.76
CA HIS A 114 -1.85 1.76 -0.21
C HIS A 114 -2.24 1.29 -1.62
N ARG A 115 -2.80 0.07 -1.73
CA ARG A 115 -3.26 -0.50 -3.00
C ARG A 115 -4.35 0.34 -3.67
N PHE A 116 -5.30 0.83 -2.89
CA PHE A 116 -6.37 1.69 -3.41
C PHE A 116 -5.79 2.95 -4.07
N TRP A 117 -4.90 3.66 -3.35
CA TRP A 117 -4.31 4.89 -3.86
C TRP A 117 -3.32 4.66 -5.01
N ALA A 118 -2.53 3.59 -4.98
CA ALA A 118 -1.69 3.21 -6.12
C ALA A 118 -2.53 2.99 -7.38
N ALA A 119 -3.60 2.19 -7.29
CA ALA A 119 -4.48 1.93 -8.43
C ALA A 119 -5.22 3.19 -8.91
N ASN A 120 -5.62 4.07 -7.99
CA ASN A 120 -6.27 5.33 -8.31
C ASN A 120 -5.33 6.28 -9.07
N ASN A 121 -4.09 6.42 -8.60
CA ASN A 121 -3.10 7.30 -9.23
C ASN A 121 -2.64 6.78 -10.59
N ILE A 122 -2.49 5.46 -10.74
CA ILE A 122 -2.19 4.84 -12.05
C ILE A 122 -3.28 5.18 -13.06
N ALA A 123 -4.55 4.98 -12.68
CA ALA A 123 -5.67 5.28 -13.56
C ALA A 123 -5.79 6.78 -13.86
N PHE A 124 -5.52 7.63 -12.87
CA PHE A 124 -5.52 9.09 -13.03
C PHE A 124 -4.47 9.53 -14.05
N ASN A 125 -3.21 9.13 -13.87
CA ASN A 125 -2.12 9.51 -14.76
C ASN A 125 -2.36 8.97 -16.19
N ALA A 126 -2.82 7.71 -16.32
CA ALA A 126 -3.12 7.14 -17.62
C ALA A 126 -4.21 7.91 -18.40
N GLN A 127 -5.27 8.36 -17.71
CA GLN A 127 -6.33 9.15 -18.36
C GLN A 127 -5.90 10.60 -18.64
N LEU A 128 -5.11 11.19 -17.75
CA LEU A 128 -4.53 12.51 -17.95
C LEU A 128 -3.61 12.51 -19.17
N ASP A 129 -2.70 11.56 -19.26
CA ASP A 129 -1.78 11.40 -20.40
C ASP A 129 -2.55 11.17 -21.70
N HIS A 130 -3.59 10.32 -21.66
CA HIS A 130 -4.46 10.11 -22.81
C HIS A 130 -5.16 11.41 -23.25
N ARG A 131 -5.76 12.17 -22.33
CA ARG A 131 -6.39 13.47 -22.65
C ARG A 131 -5.40 14.46 -23.23
N LEU A 132 -4.21 14.57 -22.66
CA LEU A 132 -3.16 15.45 -23.16
C LEU A 132 -2.64 15.02 -24.54
N SER A 133 -2.60 13.72 -24.83
CA SER A 133 -2.16 13.20 -26.13
C SER A 133 -3.11 13.54 -27.28
N LEU A 134 -4.38 13.85 -26.97
CA LEU A 134 -5.37 14.26 -27.96
C LEU A 134 -5.25 15.76 -28.31
N LEU A 135 -4.48 16.53 -27.55
CA LEU A 135 -4.25 17.93 -27.86
C LEU A 135 -3.32 18.04 -29.08
N PRO A 136 -3.49 19.09 -29.92
CA PRO A 136 -2.53 19.40 -30.96
C PRO A 136 -1.12 19.54 -30.37
N PRO A 137 -0.07 19.12 -31.11
CA PRO A 137 1.30 19.30 -30.67
C PRO A 137 1.58 20.78 -30.42
N ALA A 138 2.13 21.10 -29.25
CA ALA A 138 2.44 22.48 -28.89
C ALA A 138 3.55 23.03 -29.80
N SER A 139 3.46 24.32 -30.12
CA SER A 139 4.52 25.05 -30.81
C SER A 139 5.79 25.11 -29.94
N ASP A 140 6.97 25.22 -30.54
CA ASP A 140 8.23 25.46 -29.82
C ASP A 140 8.83 26.82 -30.23
N PRO A 141 8.82 27.86 -29.36
CA PRO A 141 8.30 27.86 -27.99
C PRO A 141 6.75 27.83 -27.93
N PRO A 142 6.15 27.42 -26.80
CA PRO A 142 4.69 27.33 -26.66
C PRO A 142 4.01 28.69 -26.86
N SER A 143 3.05 28.73 -27.79
CA SER A 143 2.19 29.91 -27.98
C SER A 143 1.30 30.11 -26.73
N PRO A 144 0.95 31.36 -26.38
CA PRO A 144 -0.04 31.63 -25.33
C PRO A 144 -1.37 30.89 -25.54
N GLU A 145 -1.75 30.63 -26.80
CA GLU A 145 -2.95 29.85 -27.12
C GLU A 145 -2.81 28.37 -26.80
N ASP A 146 -1.62 27.79 -27.02
CA ASP A 146 -1.33 26.40 -26.69
C ASP A 146 -1.35 26.18 -25.18
N ILE A 147 -0.85 27.15 -24.41
CA ILE A 147 -0.90 27.15 -22.95
C ILE A 147 -2.37 27.18 -22.47
N ARG A 148 -3.17 28.12 -22.96
CA ARG A 148 -4.60 28.23 -22.60
C ARG A 148 -5.36 26.95 -22.92
N ARG A 149 -5.17 26.38 -24.10
CA ARG A 149 -5.84 25.14 -24.52
C ARG A 149 -5.49 23.97 -23.59
N LYS A 150 -4.23 23.88 -23.16
CA LYS A 150 -3.79 22.87 -22.19
C LYS A 150 -4.44 23.09 -20.82
N GLU A 151 -4.49 24.33 -20.34
CA GLU A 151 -5.11 24.68 -19.06
C GLU A 151 -6.62 24.38 -19.05
N ASP A 152 -7.33 24.71 -20.13
CA ASP A 152 -8.76 24.41 -20.30
C ASP A 152 -9.00 22.89 -20.31
N CYS A 153 -8.16 22.14 -21.03
CA CYS A 153 -8.21 20.68 -21.08
C CYS A 153 -8.01 20.07 -19.69
N LEU A 154 -7.02 20.56 -18.93
CA LEU A 154 -6.77 20.09 -17.56
C LEU A 154 -7.94 20.41 -16.64
N THR A 155 -8.49 21.61 -16.71
CA THR A 155 -9.64 22.03 -15.89
C THR A 155 -10.85 21.12 -16.10
N GLN A 156 -11.18 20.86 -17.36
CA GLN A 156 -12.26 19.93 -17.72
C GLN A 156 -11.96 18.50 -17.26
N PHE A 157 -10.72 18.04 -17.46
CA PHE A 157 -10.30 16.71 -17.02
C PHE A 157 -10.47 16.52 -15.51
N TYR A 158 -10.04 17.48 -14.68
CA TYR A 158 -10.18 17.37 -13.23
C TYR A 158 -11.64 17.31 -12.79
N ALA A 159 -12.51 18.14 -13.40
CA ALA A 159 -13.94 18.12 -13.13
C ALA A 159 -14.55 16.75 -13.48
N ASP A 160 -14.27 16.25 -14.69
CA ASP A 160 -14.76 14.96 -15.19
C ASP A 160 -14.26 13.79 -14.33
N TRP A 161 -12.97 13.78 -14.01
CA TRP A 161 -12.35 12.75 -13.18
C TRP A 161 -12.98 12.69 -11.80
N GLN A 162 -13.22 13.85 -11.17
CA GLN A 162 -13.80 13.92 -9.85
C GLN A 162 -15.25 13.42 -9.86
N MET A 163 -16.06 13.82 -10.85
CA MET A 163 -17.43 13.31 -11.00
C MET A 163 -17.46 11.80 -11.21
N ALA A 164 -16.60 11.27 -12.10
CA ALA A 164 -16.57 9.85 -12.43
C ALA A 164 -16.08 8.96 -11.27
N ASN A 165 -15.13 9.45 -10.45
CA ASN A 165 -14.55 8.67 -9.35
C ASN A 165 -15.22 8.91 -7.99
N GLN A 166 -16.12 9.87 -7.87
CA GLN A 166 -16.76 10.24 -6.60
C GLN A 166 -17.39 9.03 -5.92
N GLU A 167 -18.19 8.23 -6.63
CA GLU A 167 -18.87 7.08 -6.05
C GLU A 167 -17.89 6.01 -5.55
N ARG A 168 -16.83 5.75 -6.33
CA ARG A 168 -15.76 4.82 -5.96
C ARG A 168 -15.06 5.26 -4.68
N GLN A 169 -14.73 6.55 -4.57
CA GLN A 169 -14.08 7.10 -3.38
C GLN A 169 -15.01 7.04 -2.16
N ILE A 170 -16.30 7.36 -2.32
CA ILE A 170 -17.28 7.25 -1.22
C ILE A 170 -17.38 5.80 -0.73
N ARG A 171 -17.47 4.84 -1.65
CA ARG A 171 -17.53 3.41 -1.32
C ARG A 171 -16.27 2.98 -0.57
N TRP A 172 -15.10 3.34 -1.08
CA TRP A 172 -13.82 3.07 -0.45
C TRP A 172 -13.73 3.67 0.97
N VAL A 173 -14.09 4.94 1.14
CA VAL A 173 -14.04 5.61 2.45
C VAL A 173 -14.94 4.89 3.47
N LYS A 174 -16.13 4.45 3.06
CA LYS A 174 -17.04 3.68 3.93
C LYS A 174 -16.45 2.34 4.34
N GLU A 175 -15.83 1.61 3.41
CA GLU A 175 -15.18 0.32 3.69
C GLU A 175 -13.96 0.51 4.59
N TRP A 176 -13.11 1.49 4.29
CA TRP A 176 -11.94 1.82 5.09
C TRP A 176 -12.32 2.19 6.53
N TRP A 177 -13.34 3.03 6.72
CA TRP A 177 -13.81 3.37 8.07
C TRP A 177 -14.35 2.17 8.83
N ARG A 178 -15.06 1.24 8.17
CA ARG A 178 -15.53 0.01 8.81
C ARG A 178 -14.37 -0.79 9.37
N GLU A 179 -13.32 -0.98 8.57
CA GLU A 179 -12.11 -1.70 8.97
C GLU A 179 -11.39 -1.03 10.15
N ILE A 180 -11.28 0.31 10.13
CA ILE A 180 -10.70 1.09 11.23
C ILE A 180 -11.51 0.91 12.53
N TRP A 181 -12.85 0.99 12.45
CA TRP A 181 -13.72 0.82 13.63
C TRP A 181 -13.63 -0.59 14.22
N GLU A 182 -13.54 -1.62 13.38
CA GLU A 182 -13.34 -2.99 13.85
C GLU A 182 -11.97 -3.16 14.53
N GLY A 183 -10.90 -2.59 13.96
CA GLY A 183 -9.58 -2.56 14.59
C GLY A 183 -9.59 -1.86 15.96
N LEU A 184 -10.26 -0.71 16.05
CA LEU A 184 -10.38 0.05 17.30
C LEU A 184 -11.13 -0.73 18.40
N ARG A 185 -12.16 -1.49 18.03
CA ARG A 185 -12.88 -2.37 18.97
C ARG A 185 -11.99 -3.46 19.54
N ILE A 186 -11.17 -4.12 18.71
CA ILE A 186 -10.23 -5.15 19.18
C ILE A 186 -9.18 -4.52 20.11
N GLN A 187 -8.64 -3.35 19.74
CA GLN A 187 -7.68 -2.62 20.56
C GLN A 187 -8.26 -2.22 21.92
N ALA A 188 -9.51 -1.74 21.97
CA ALA A 188 -10.20 -1.40 23.21
C ALA A 188 -10.37 -2.64 24.10
N ARG A 189 -10.74 -3.79 23.53
CA ARG A 189 -10.83 -5.06 24.28
C ARG A 189 -9.48 -5.50 24.84
N LEU A 190 -8.40 -5.39 24.06
CA LEU A 190 -7.04 -5.68 24.53
C LEU A 190 -6.66 -4.79 25.72
N TYR A 191 -6.95 -3.49 25.62
CA TYR A 191 -6.65 -2.53 26.68
C TYR A 191 -7.40 -2.86 27.97
N VAL A 192 -8.70 -3.14 27.90
CA VAL A 192 -9.52 -3.52 29.06
C VAL A 192 -9.02 -4.82 29.70
N MET A 193 -8.75 -5.86 28.91
CA MET A 193 -8.25 -7.13 29.47
C MET A 193 -6.86 -6.99 30.10
N ARG A 194 -5.99 -6.12 29.58
CA ARG A 194 -4.70 -5.79 30.21
C ARG A 194 -4.89 -5.00 31.50
N ALA A 195 -5.84 -4.06 31.53
CA ALA A 195 -6.12 -3.23 32.70
C ALA A 195 -6.74 -4.04 33.85
N LEU A 196 -7.66 -4.97 33.56
CA LEU A 196 -8.27 -5.86 34.55
C LEU A 196 -7.30 -6.91 35.12
N ARG A 197 -6.09 -7.04 34.55
CA ARG A 197 -5.05 -7.97 35.00
C ARG A 197 -3.91 -7.31 35.77
N ARG A 198 -3.91 -5.98 35.85
CA ARG A 198 -3.03 -5.23 36.76
C ARG A 198 -3.69 -5.10 38.11
#